data_AF-A0AAN6EA07-F1
#
_entry.id   AF-A0AAN6EA07-F1
#
_cell.length_a   1.000
_cell.length_b   1.000
_cell.length_c   1.000
_cell.angle_alpha   90.00
_cell.angle_beta   90.00
_cell.angle_gamma   90.00
#
_symmetry.space_group_name_H-M   'P 1'
#
loop_
_entity.id
_entity.type
_entity.pdbx_description
1 polymer ?
#
loop_
_entity_poly.entity_id
_entity_poly.type
_entity_poly.pdbx_seq_one_letter_code
_entity_poly.pdbx_strand_id
1 'polypeptide(L)'
;MHSHSRPQTSSHSHQHSHSHGEGCASGGRHPSNDNSDCEENEQEAEANALMDVVAAFLSYKTFILNGGIYRRLHDIDQLSERHRDIVSSLGTIDKIKSAEKLVRENYKFLLDLVYLSAVGEMPDPSDSSGDFKQWHKSFVESRVRAGKTIVKNSFMEKVLSTLKQFVRDWSAEGKSEREQTYGPIMQALEAEFAGIAPEARGGIKVLVPGAGLGRLAFDICCRGFSCQGNEFSYFMLFASNFILNKSRVVNQHTIYPFVHQFSNVATASDQLRA
;
A
#
# COMPACT_ATOMS: atom_id res chain seq x y z
N MET A 1 59.69 24.16 30.27
CA MET A 1 58.90 23.07 30.90
C MET A 1 57.64 23.73 31.47
N HIS A 2 56.40 23.46 31.12
CA HIS A 2 55.76 22.49 30.23
C HIS A 2 54.63 23.19 29.46
N SER A 3 54.44 22.75 28.22
CA SER A 3 53.31 23.05 27.35
C SER A 3 52.06 22.29 27.81
N HIS A 4 50.88 22.92 27.78
CA HIS A 4 49.63 22.18 27.66
C HIS A 4 48.74 22.74 26.55
N SER A 5 48.31 21.79 25.75
CA SER A 5 47.74 21.86 24.41
C SER A 5 46.23 22.05 24.44
N ARG A 6 45.71 22.77 23.43
CA ARG A 6 44.27 22.83 23.12
C ARG A 6 43.79 21.49 22.54
N PRO A 7 42.57 21.02 22.83
CA PRO A 7 41.98 19.88 22.14
C PRO A 7 41.45 20.30 20.76
N GLN A 8 41.85 19.56 19.73
CA GLN A 8 41.30 19.65 18.38
C GLN A 8 39.97 18.89 18.32
N THR A 9 38.93 19.55 17.82
CA THR A 9 37.64 18.95 17.48
C THR A 9 37.75 18.30 16.10
N SER A 10 37.65 16.97 16.03
CA SER A 10 37.61 16.19 14.79
C SER A 10 36.22 16.30 14.15
N SER A 11 36.12 17.05 13.04
CA SER A 11 34.96 17.01 12.14
C SER A 11 35.07 15.77 11.25
N HIS A 12 34.17 14.81 11.43
CA HIS A 12 34.00 13.71 10.48
C HIS A 12 33.18 14.20 9.28
N SER A 13 33.86 14.49 8.17
CA SER A 13 33.25 14.64 6.85
C SER A 13 33.33 13.29 6.11
N HIS A 14 32.18 12.68 5.82
CA HIS A 14 32.12 11.55 4.91
C HIS A 14 32.31 12.07 3.47
N GLN A 15 33.47 11.79 2.89
CA GLN A 15 33.73 11.94 1.46
C GLN A 15 33.13 10.73 0.72
N HIS A 16 32.10 10.96 -0.09
CA HIS A 16 31.71 10.02 -1.13
C HIS A 16 32.61 10.24 -2.35
N SER A 17 33.48 9.27 -2.61
CA SER A 17 34.32 9.23 -3.80
C SER A 17 33.46 8.90 -5.03
N HIS A 18 33.18 9.89 -5.86
CA HIS A 18 32.72 9.68 -7.23
C HIS A 18 33.95 9.35 -8.10
N SER A 19 34.02 8.11 -8.56
CA SER A 19 34.97 7.70 -9.59
C SER A 19 34.50 8.25 -10.95
N HIS A 20 35.09 9.36 -11.38
CA HIS A 20 35.07 9.77 -12.79
C HIS A 20 36.26 9.10 -13.48
N GLY A 21 35.97 8.09 -14.30
CA GLY A 21 36.94 7.54 -15.24
C GLY A 21 36.96 8.40 -16.50
N GLU A 22 38.03 9.15 -16.71
CA GLU A 22 38.38 9.70 -18.02
C GLU A 22 39.44 8.82 -18.69
N GLY A 23 39.14 8.38 -19.91
CA GLY A 23 40.06 7.71 -20.82
C GLY A 23 39.50 7.78 -22.24
N CYS A 24 40.08 8.65 -23.05
CA CYS A 24 39.58 9.10 -24.35
C CYS A 24 40.05 8.22 -25.53
N ALA A 25 39.27 8.29 -26.61
CA ALA A 25 39.61 8.09 -28.04
C ALA A 25 39.62 6.68 -28.66
N SER A 26 38.56 6.35 -29.42
CA SER A 26 38.55 6.45 -30.90
C SER A 26 37.52 5.49 -31.52
N GLY A 27 36.81 5.96 -32.56
CA GLY A 27 35.99 5.10 -33.43
C GLY A 27 34.54 5.54 -33.50
N GLY A 28 34.20 6.30 -34.53
CA GLY A 28 32.86 6.86 -34.70
C GLY A 28 31.76 5.81 -34.86
N ARG A 29 30.60 6.11 -34.27
CA ARG A 29 29.27 5.78 -34.80
C ARG A 29 28.26 6.72 -34.12
N HIS A 30 27.30 7.16 -34.91
CA HIS A 30 26.19 8.03 -34.51
C HIS A 30 25.49 7.55 -33.21
N PRO A 31 25.17 8.44 -32.25
CA PRO A 31 24.33 8.09 -31.12
C PRO A 31 22.88 8.39 -31.49
N SER A 32 22.15 7.37 -31.92
CA SER A 32 20.68 7.50 -32.10
C SER A 32 19.91 6.26 -31.66
N ASN A 33 20.55 5.32 -30.94
CA ASN A 33 19.94 4.05 -30.54
C ASN A 33 20.06 3.71 -29.05
N ASP A 34 20.70 4.56 -28.22
CA ASP A 34 20.86 4.28 -26.77
C ASP A 34 19.64 4.70 -25.95
N ASN A 35 18.89 5.73 -26.38
CA ASN A 35 17.71 6.20 -25.63
C ASN A 35 16.51 5.24 -25.77
N SER A 36 16.32 4.58 -26.91
CA SER A 36 15.22 3.63 -27.12
C SER A 36 15.34 2.42 -26.21
N ASP A 37 16.55 1.87 -26.10
CA ASP A 37 16.79 0.64 -25.35
C ASP A 37 16.69 0.89 -23.83
N CYS A 38 17.03 2.11 -23.37
CA CYS A 38 16.85 2.52 -21.98
C CYS A 38 15.37 2.74 -21.64
N GLU A 39 14.62 3.43 -22.50
CA GLU A 39 13.18 3.68 -22.30
C GLU A 39 12.36 2.37 -22.34
N GLU A 40 12.70 1.44 -23.24
CA GLU A 40 12.05 0.12 -23.30
C GLU A 40 12.30 -0.71 -22.02
N ASN A 41 13.52 -0.66 -21.48
CA ASN A 41 13.87 -1.35 -20.24
C ASN A 41 13.16 -0.74 -19.02
N GLU A 42 13.00 0.59 -18.97
CA GLU A 42 12.23 1.26 -17.92
C GLU A 42 10.74 0.90 -17.98
N GLN A 43 10.14 0.86 -19.17
CA GLN A 43 8.75 0.46 -19.36
C GLN A 43 8.53 -1.01 -18.96
N GLU A 44 9.45 -1.90 -19.31
CA GLU A 44 9.38 -3.30 -18.90
C GLU A 44 9.53 -3.44 -17.38
N ALA A 45 10.45 -2.69 -16.77
CA ALA A 45 10.64 -2.67 -15.32
C ALA A 45 9.38 -2.14 -14.60
N GLU A 46 8.75 -1.10 -15.14
CA GLU A 46 7.51 -0.52 -14.64
C GLU A 46 6.36 -1.54 -14.69
N ALA A 47 6.13 -2.14 -15.86
CA ALA A 47 5.11 -3.17 -16.05
C ALA A 47 5.33 -4.36 -15.09
N ASN A 48 6.59 -4.74 -14.88
CA ASN A 48 6.94 -5.80 -13.94
C ASN A 48 6.65 -5.44 -12.48
N ALA A 49 6.97 -4.21 -12.06
CA ALA A 49 6.69 -3.71 -10.71
C ALA A 49 5.18 -3.63 -10.45
N LEU A 50 4.42 -3.20 -11.45
CA LEU A 50 2.97 -3.16 -11.42
C LEU A 50 2.37 -4.57 -11.23
N MET A 51 2.85 -5.56 -12.01
CA MET A 51 2.40 -6.95 -11.87
C MET A 51 2.84 -7.61 -10.54
N ASP A 52 3.96 -7.19 -9.95
CA ASP A 52 4.37 -7.61 -8.60
C ASP A 52 3.38 -7.14 -7.54
N VAL A 53 2.82 -5.94 -7.68
CA VAL A 53 1.79 -5.43 -6.77
C VAL A 53 0.46 -6.15 -6.96
N VAL A 54 0.06 -6.46 -8.20
CA VAL A 54 -1.11 -7.31 -8.47
C VAL A 54 -0.94 -8.67 -7.81
N ALA A 55 0.20 -9.33 -8.00
CA ALA A 55 0.51 -10.61 -7.37
C ALA A 55 0.45 -10.54 -5.83
N ALA A 56 0.88 -9.41 -5.26
CA ALA A 56 0.78 -9.18 -3.83
C ALA A 56 -0.68 -9.14 -3.34
N PHE A 57 -1.54 -8.34 -3.97
CA PHE A 57 -2.97 -8.29 -3.63
C PHE A 57 -3.65 -9.66 -3.77
N LEU A 58 -3.36 -10.39 -4.84
CA LEU A 58 -3.92 -11.72 -5.10
C LEU A 58 -3.45 -12.77 -4.08
N SER A 59 -2.28 -12.57 -3.47
CA SER A 59 -1.70 -13.48 -2.48
C SER A 59 -2.16 -13.23 -1.05
N TYR A 60 -2.83 -12.10 -0.77
CA TYR A 60 -3.26 -11.67 0.57
C TYR A 60 -3.93 -12.81 1.38
N LYS A 61 -4.97 -13.43 0.80
CA LYS A 61 -5.74 -14.47 1.48
C LYS A 61 -4.85 -15.64 1.88
N THR A 62 -4.10 -16.19 0.93
CA THR A 62 -3.24 -17.35 1.16
C THR A 62 -2.18 -17.03 2.21
N PHE A 63 -1.57 -15.85 2.15
CA PHE A 63 -0.56 -15.42 3.10
C PHE A 63 -1.11 -15.30 4.53
N ILE A 64 -2.24 -14.60 4.71
CA ILE A 64 -2.81 -14.35 6.04
C ILE A 64 -3.43 -15.62 6.63
N LEU A 65 -4.11 -16.43 5.82
CA LEU A 65 -4.69 -17.69 6.30
C LEU A 65 -3.60 -18.66 6.73
N ASN A 66 -2.57 -18.89 5.91
CA ASN A 66 -1.52 -19.86 6.25
C ASN A 66 -0.60 -19.34 7.36
N GLY A 67 -0.12 -18.10 7.25
CA GLY A 67 0.85 -17.53 8.18
C GLY A 67 0.26 -17.08 9.52
N GLY A 68 -1.01 -16.65 9.52
CA GLY A 68 -1.67 -16.04 10.67
C GLY A 68 -2.73 -16.91 11.32
N ILE A 69 -3.61 -17.55 10.53
CA ILE A 69 -4.78 -18.29 11.05
C ILE A 69 -4.44 -19.76 11.31
N TYR A 70 -4.10 -20.51 10.27
CA TYR A 70 -3.90 -21.96 10.36
C TYR A 70 -2.70 -22.34 11.21
N ARG A 71 -1.62 -21.54 11.16
CA ARG A 71 -0.49 -21.70 12.08
C ARG A 71 -0.95 -21.64 13.54
N ARG A 72 -1.77 -20.66 13.92
CA ARG A 72 -2.27 -20.53 15.29
C ARG A 72 -3.19 -21.67 15.70
N LEU A 73 -4.07 -22.11 14.80
CA LEU A 73 -4.92 -23.28 15.06
C LEU A 73 -4.06 -24.52 15.29
N HIS A 74 -3.00 -24.71 14.49
CA HIS A 74 -2.05 -25.79 14.67
C HIS A 74 -1.31 -25.70 16.01
N ASP A 75 -0.81 -24.50 16.39
CA ASP A 75 -0.13 -24.28 17.67
C ASP A 75 -1.06 -24.58 18.86
N ILE A 76 -2.36 -24.26 18.75
CA ILE A 76 -3.36 -24.59 19.78
C ILE A 76 -3.57 -26.10 19.87
N ASP A 77 -3.59 -26.81 18.75
CA ASP A 77 -3.81 -28.26 18.71
C ASP A 77 -2.67 -29.02 19.41
N GLN A 78 -1.45 -28.48 19.35
CA GLN A 78 -0.27 -29.01 20.04
C GLN A 78 -0.27 -28.78 21.57
N LEU A 79 -1.17 -27.96 22.11
CA LEU A 79 -1.26 -27.74 23.56
C LEU A 79 -1.75 -29.00 24.29
N SER A 80 -1.47 -29.10 25.60
CA SER A 80 -2.08 -30.14 26.43
C SER A 80 -3.61 -29.99 26.49
N GLU A 81 -4.33 -31.06 26.78
CA GLU A 81 -5.80 -31.06 26.89
C GLU A 81 -6.30 -29.96 27.83
N ARG A 82 -5.70 -29.86 29.03
CA ARG A 82 -5.99 -28.81 30.01
C ARG A 82 -5.83 -27.40 29.43
N HIS A 83 -4.77 -27.14 28.64
CA HIS A 83 -4.56 -25.83 28.04
C HIS A 83 -5.52 -25.56 26.87
N ARG A 84 -5.87 -26.59 26.08
CA ARG A 84 -6.89 -26.46 25.02
C ARG A 84 -8.26 -26.13 25.60
N ASP A 85 -8.63 -26.70 26.74
CA ASP A 85 -9.90 -26.38 27.42
C ASP A 85 -9.93 -24.93 27.90
N ILE A 86 -8.82 -24.42 28.45
CA ILE A 86 -8.69 -23.00 28.82
C ILE A 86 -8.85 -22.12 27.57
N VAL A 87 -8.10 -22.39 26.49
CA VAL A 87 -8.17 -21.60 25.24
C VAL A 87 -9.58 -21.62 24.64
N SER A 88 -10.26 -22.76 24.69
CA SER A 88 -11.62 -22.93 24.22
C SER A 88 -12.62 -22.15 25.07
N SER A 89 -12.53 -22.24 26.40
CA SER A 89 -13.40 -21.50 27.32
C SER A 89 -13.25 -19.98 27.21
N LEU A 90 -12.09 -19.49 26.78
CA LEU A 90 -11.84 -18.07 26.49
C LEU A 90 -12.44 -17.59 25.16
N GLY A 91 -13.04 -18.49 24.36
CA GLY A 91 -13.58 -18.15 23.02
C GLY A 91 -12.50 -17.87 21.97
N THR A 92 -11.25 -18.26 22.21
CA THR A 92 -10.13 -17.93 21.32
C THR A 92 -10.27 -18.62 19.96
N ILE A 93 -10.75 -19.87 19.94
CA ILE A 93 -10.96 -20.64 18.71
C ILE A 93 -12.04 -19.97 17.86
N ASP A 94 -13.15 -19.54 18.47
CA ASP A 94 -14.24 -18.86 17.77
C ASP A 94 -13.81 -17.51 17.22
N LYS A 95 -12.97 -16.76 17.96
CA LYS A 95 -12.33 -15.54 17.46
C LYS A 95 -11.46 -15.82 16.23
N ILE A 96 -10.63 -16.86 16.25
CA ILE A 96 -9.76 -17.21 15.12
C ILE A 96 -10.58 -17.65 13.89
N LYS A 97 -11.64 -18.44 14.09
CA LYS A 97 -12.57 -18.83 13.01
C LYS A 97 -13.33 -17.62 12.45
N SER A 98 -13.69 -16.66 13.29
CA SER A 98 -14.30 -15.41 12.85
C SER A 98 -13.30 -14.60 12.02
N ALA A 99 -12.06 -14.46 12.48
CA ALA A 99 -10.99 -13.81 11.72
C ALA A 99 -10.78 -14.47 10.34
N GLU A 100 -10.83 -15.80 10.24
CA GLU A 100 -10.73 -16.52 8.96
C GLU A 100 -11.80 -16.04 7.95
N LYS A 101 -13.05 -15.91 8.40
CA LYS A 101 -14.16 -15.43 7.55
C LYS A 101 -13.92 -13.99 7.10
N LEU A 102 -13.52 -13.12 8.01
CA LEU A 102 -13.28 -11.71 7.72
C LEU A 102 -12.07 -11.47 6.80
N VAL A 103 -11.03 -12.31 6.88
CA VAL A 103 -9.92 -12.32 5.91
C VAL A 103 -10.43 -12.63 4.50
N ARG A 104 -11.43 -13.50 4.35
CA ARG A 104 -12.04 -13.80 3.05
C ARG A 104 -12.87 -12.63 2.53
N GLU A 105 -13.55 -11.89 3.40
CA GLU A 105 -14.26 -10.66 3.01
C GLU A 105 -13.30 -9.57 2.54
N ASN A 106 -12.19 -9.35 3.26
CA ASN A 106 -11.13 -8.45 2.79
C ASN A 106 -10.57 -8.87 1.43
N TYR A 107 -10.41 -10.17 1.21
CA TYR A 107 -9.90 -10.66 -0.06
C TYR A 107 -10.86 -10.35 -1.23
N LYS A 108 -12.18 -10.44 -1.02
CA LYS A 108 -13.16 -10.02 -2.04
C LYS A 108 -12.99 -8.55 -2.39
N PHE A 109 -12.89 -7.69 -1.38
CA PHE A 109 -12.62 -6.26 -1.60
C PHE A 109 -11.32 -6.02 -2.39
N LEU A 110 -10.24 -6.73 -2.06
CA LEU A 110 -8.96 -6.60 -2.78
C LEU A 110 -9.04 -7.14 -4.22
N LEU A 111 -9.85 -8.18 -4.46
CA LEU A 111 -10.12 -8.67 -5.82
C LEU A 111 -10.86 -7.62 -6.65
N ASP A 112 -11.91 -7.01 -6.11
CA ASP A 112 -12.65 -5.93 -6.78
C ASP A 112 -11.75 -4.74 -7.07
N LEU A 113 -10.86 -4.39 -6.13
CA LEU A 113 -9.87 -3.32 -6.29
C LEU A 113 -8.94 -3.56 -7.48
N VAL A 114 -8.40 -4.77 -7.61
CA VAL A 114 -7.53 -5.13 -8.73
C VAL A 114 -8.32 -5.22 -10.04
N TYR A 115 -9.49 -5.86 -10.02
CA TYR A 115 -10.35 -6.05 -11.19
C TYR A 115 -10.80 -4.72 -11.80
N LEU A 116 -11.34 -3.82 -10.98
CA LEU A 116 -11.86 -2.54 -11.44
C LEU A 116 -10.76 -1.54 -11.80
N SER A 117 -9.52 -1.81 -11.40
CA SER A 117 -8.34 -1.09 -11.90
C SER A 117 -8.00 -1.46 -13.35
N ALA A 118 -8.65 -2.46 -13.94
CA ALA A 118 -8.51 -2.90 -15.33
C ALA A 118 -7.08 -3.31 -15.72
N VAL A 119 -6.32 -3.85 -14.76
CA VAL A 119 -4.93 -4.24 -14.98
C VAL A 119 -4.85 -5.68 -15.46
N GLY A 120 -4.11 -5.90 -16.56
CA GLY A 120 -3.69 -7.24 -17.00
C GLY A 120 -4.82 -8.16 -17.47
N GLU A 121 -5.93 -7.57 -17.93
CA GLU A 121 -7.09 -8.32 -18.45
C GLU A 121 -7.64 -9.36 -17.46
N MET A 122 -7.56 -9.06 -16.15
CA MET A 122 -8.06 -9.98 -15.13
C MET A 122 -9.56 -10.25 -15.34
N PRO A 123 -9.99 -11.51 -15.47
CA PRO A 123 -11.41 -11.87 -15.58
C PRO A 123 -12.17 -11.48 -14.30
N ASP A 124 -13.49 -11.32 -14.43
CA ASP A 124 -14.35 -11.02 -13.28
C ASP A 124 -14.20 -12.11 -12.21
N PRO A 125 -13.70 -11.78 -11.00
CA PRO A 125 -13.51 -12.75 -9.94
C PRO A 125 -14.82 -13.30 -9.36
N SER A 126 -15.95 -12.64 -9.63
CA SER A 126 -17.29 -13.06 -9.22
C SER A 126 -17.95 -14.05 -10.19
N ASP A 127 -17.40 -14.21 -11.40
CA ASP A 127 -17.95 -15.12 -12.40
C ASP A 127 -17.76 -16.60 -11.98
N SER A 128 -18.81 -17.39 -12.23
CA SER A 128 -18.84 -18.84 -11.98
C SER A 128 -18.25 -19.66 -13.14
N SER A 129 -17.90 -19.03 -14.27
CA SER A 129 -17.28 -19.67 -15.44
C SER A 129 -15.99 -20.44 -15.12
N GLY A 130 -15.29 -20.05 -14.05
CA GLY A 130 -14.01 -20.63 -13.68
C GLY A 130 -12.81 -19.95 -14.35
N ASP A 131 -13.05 -18.98 -15.24
CA ASP A 131 -12.01 -18.27 -16.00
C ASP A 131 -11.01 -17.57 -15.08
N PHE A 132 -11.50 -16.91 -14.03
CA PHE A 132 -10.63 -16.28 -13.03
C PHE A 132 -9.67 -17.29 -12.38
N LYS A 133 -10.12 -18.51 -12.06
CA LYS A 133 -9.25 -19.52 -11.43
C LYS A 133 -8.17 -19.98 -12.40
N GLN A 134 -8.52 -20.19 -13.67
CA GLN A 134 -7.56 -20.60 -14.70
C GLN A 134 -6.55 -19.48 -14.98
N TRP A 135 -7.02 -18.24 -15.14
CA TRP A 135 -6.18 -17.05 -15.32
C TRP A 135 -5.24 -16.86 -14.12
N HIS A 136 -5.76 -16.92 -12.89
CA HIS A 136 -4.97 -16.75 -11.67
C HIS A 136 -3.87 -17.81 -11.56
N LYS A 137 -4.16 -19.08 -11.91
CA LYS A 137 -3.15 -20.13 -11.96
C LYS A 137 -2.06 -19.82 -13.00
N SER A 138 -2.45 -19.46 -14.22
CA SER A 138 -1.51 -19.11 -15.29
C SER A 138 -0.65 -17.89 -14.94
N PHE A 139 -1.27 -16.86 -14.34
CA PHE A 139 -0.61 -15.66 -13.85
C PHE A 139 0.44 -15.99 -12.78
N VAL A 140 0.08 -16.76 -11.76
CA VAL A 140 1.03 -17.20 -10.72
C VAL A 140 2.18 -18.00 -11.35
N GLU A 141 1.89 -18.97 -12.22
CA GLU A 141 2.92 -19.77 -12.88
C GLU A 141 3.88 -18.93 -13.76
N SER A 142 3.38 -17.89 -14.44
CA SER A 142 4.23 -17.00 -15.23
C SER A 142 5.21 -16.20 -14.36
N ARG A 143 4.75 -15.71 -13.19
CA ARG A 143 5.62 -15.02 -12.23
C ARG A 143 6.68 -15.95 -11.65
N VAL A 144 6.33 -17.21 -11.34
CA VAL A 144 7.32 -18.21 -10.88
C VAL A 144 8.37 -18.47 -11.97
N ARG A 145 7.96 -18.68 -13.23
CA ARG A 145 8.88 -18.91 -14.35
C ARG A 145 9.84 -17.74 -14.55
N ALA A 146 9.40 -16.52 -14.28
CA ALA A 146 10.24 -15.32 -14.32
C ALA A 146 11.15 -15.14 -13.09
N GLY A 147 11.26 -16.14 -12.21
CA GLY A 147 12.08 -16.10 -11.00
C GLY A 147 11.57 -15.11 -9.94
N LYS A 148 10.32 -14.65 -10.04
CA LYS A 148 9.77 -13.66 -9.11
C LYS A 148 9.24 -14.36 -7.86
N THR A 149 9.65 -13.89 -6.69
CA THR A 149 9.04 -14.30 -5.41
C THR A 149 7.66 -13.68 -5.32
N ILE A 150 6.63 -14.50 -5.53
CA ILE A 150 5.21 -14.06 -5.60
C ILE A 150 4.74 -13.43 -4.28
N VAL A 151 5.33 -13.82 -3.16
CA VAL A 151 4.93 -13.36 -1.83
C VAL A 151 6.14 -12.96 -1.00
N LYS A 152 6.69 -11.78 -1.27
CA LYS A 152 7.66 -11.15 -0.35
C LYS A 152 6.91 -10.62 0.88
N ASN A 153 7.43 -10.86 2.07
CA ASN A 153 6.85 -10.33 3.32
C ASN A 153 6.67 -8.81 3.24
N SER A 154 7.65 -8.10 2.68
CA SER A 154 7.58 -6.64 2.50
C SER A 154 6.46 -6.16 1.58
N PHE A 155 6.02 -6.98 0.61
CA PHE A 155 4.84 -6.65 -0.20
C PHE A 155 3.55 -6.90 0.56
N MET A 156 3.48 -7.97 1.34
CA MET A 156 2.31 -8.22 2.20
C MET A 156 2.16 -7.13 3.24
N GLU A 157 3.24 -6.67 3.87
CA GLU A 157 3.23 -5.52 4.77
C GLU A 157 2.64 -4.27 4.10
N LYS A 158 2.96 -4.03 2.82
CA LYS A 158 2.36 -2.94 2.04
C LYS A 158 0.87 -3.14 1.81
N VAL A 159 0.39 -4.35 1.45
CA VAL A 159 -1.05 -4.64 1.33
C VAL A 159 -1.78 -4.37 2.66
N LEU A 160 -1.20 -4.81 3.78
CA LEU A 160 -1.78 -4.58 5.10
C LEU A 160 -1.79 -3.10 5.48
N SER A 161 -0.74 -2.36 5.12
CA SER A 161 -0.68 -0.91 5.28
C SER A 161 -1.75 -0.21 4.44
N THR A 162 -1.97 -0.63 3.19
CA THR A 162 -3.03 -0.09 2.33
C THR A 162 -4.43 -0.25 2.95
N LEU A 163 -4.74 -1.41 3.53
CA LEU A 163 -6.01 -1.60 4.26
C LEU A 163 -6.17 -0.61 5.43
N LYS A 164 -5.09 -0.32 6.17
CA LYS A 164 -5.11 0.69 7.23
C LYS A 164 -5.22 2.11 6.68
N GLN A 165 -4.61 2.39 5.54
CA GLN A 165 -4.69 3.70 4.88
C GLN A 165 -6.13 4.03 4.45
N PHE A 166 -6.94 3.03 4.05
CA PHE A 166 -8.38 3.22 3.81
C PHE A 166 -9.11 3.74 5.05
N VAL A 167 -8.75 3.27 6.25
CA VAL A 167 -9.31 3.78 7.52
C VAL A 167 -8.99 5.25 7.66
N ARG A 168 -7.71 5.60 7.55
CA ARG A 168 -7.24 6.98 7.69
C ARG A 168 -7.92 7.92 6.70
N ASP A 169 -7.94 7.58 5.42
CA ASP A 169 -8.30 8.52 4.35
C ASP A 169 -9.81 8.52 4.03
N TRP A 170 -10.48 7.37 4.14
CA TRP A 170 -11.81 7.17 3.55
C TRP A 170 -12.85 6.57 4.49
N SER A 171 -12.52 6.31 5.76
CA SER A 171 -13.51 5.90 6.76
C SER A 171 -13.95 7.06 7.66
N ALA A 172 -15.08 6.86 8.33
CA ALA A 172 -15.54 7.76 9.40
C ALA A 172 -14.60 7.72 10.62
N GLU A 173 -14.04 6.55 10.95
CA GLU A 173 -13.11 6.38 12.06
C GLU A 173 -11.84 7.22 11.91
N GLY A 174 -11.28 7.31 10.69
CA GLY A 174 -10.08 8.12 10.43
C GLY A 174 -10.30 9.64 10.55
N LYS A 175 -11.53 10.12 10.80
CA LYS A 175 -11.85 11.55 10.83
C LYS A 175 -10.99 12.33 11.82
N SER A 176 -10.86 11.85 13.06
CA SER A 176 -10.08 12.53 14.10
C SER A 176 -8.59 12.66 13.71
N GLU A 177 -8.04 11.62 13.08
CA GLU A 177 -6.66 11.63 12.61
C GLU A 177 -6.47 12.61 11.43
N ARG A 178 -7.43 12.68 10.51
CA ARG A 178 -7.43 13.66 9.42
C ARG A 178 -7.57 15.09 9.94
N GLU A 179 -8.41 15.34 10.93
CA GLU A 179 -8.54 16.68 11.53
C GLU A 179 -7.23 17.15 12.15
N GLN A 180 -6.50 16.26 12.84
CA GLN A 180 -5.22 16.58 13.45
C GLN A 180 -4.09 16.78 12.42
N THR A 181 -4.16 16.11 11.28
CA THR A 181 -3.07 16.13 10.27
C THR A 181 -3.37 17.01 9.06
N TYR A 182 -4.52 16.85 8.42
CA TYR A 182 -4.97 17.65 7.28
C TYR A 182 -5.58 18.98 7.70
N GLY A 183 -6.22 19.06 8.87
CA GLY A 183 -6.82 20.29 9.37
C GLY A 183 -5.87 21.50 9.35
N PRO A 184 -4.67 21.41 9.97
CA PRO A 184 -3.69 22.51 9.95
C PRO A 184 -3.24 22.91 8.53
N ILE A 185 -3.07 21.94 7.63
CA ILE A 185 -2.67 22.19 6.24
C ILE A 185 -3.77 22.97 5.51
N MET A 186 -5.03 22.54 5.67
CA MET A 186 -6.18 23.20 5.06
C MET A 186 -6.38 24.63 5.60
N GLN A 187 -6.21 24.83 6.91
CA GLN A 187 -6.32 26.14 7.53
C GLN A 187 -5.22 27.09 7.02
N ALA A 188 -3.98 26.62 6.94
CA ALA A 188 -2.87 27.41 6.40
C ALA A 188 -3.12 27.80 4.93
N LEU A 189 -3.58 26.86 4.11
CA LEU A 189 -3.91 27.12 2.71
C LEU A 189 -5.04 28.15 2.55
N GLU A 190 -6.09 28.04 3.36
CA GLU A 190 -7.21 28.99 3.32
C GLU A 190 -6.83 30.38 3.84
N ALA A 191 -5.96 30.46 4.86
CA ALA A 191 -5.46 31.72 5.37
C ALA A 191 -4.58 32.44 4.35
N GLU A 192 -3.67 31.71 3.69
CA GLU A 192 -2.78 32.27 2.65
C GLU A 192 -3.59 32.88 1.49
N PHE A 193 -4.68 32.22 1.08
CA PHE A 193 -5.52 32.65 -0.02
C PHE A 193 -6.86 33.25 0.43
N ALA A 194 -6.94 33.80 1.65
CA ALA A 194 -8.17 34.38 2.21
C ALA A 194 -8.67 35.60 1.43
N GLY A 195 -7.75 36.36 0.80
CA GLY A 195 -8.08 37.50 -0.05
C GLY A 195 -8.57 37.13 -1.46
N ILE A 196 -8.54 35.84 -1.83
CA ILE A 196 -8.98 35.36 -3.13
C ILE A 196 -10.43 34.89 -3.03
N ALA A 197 -11.29 35.49 -3.87
CA ALA A 197 -12.69 35.10 -3.98
C ALA A 197 -12.80 33.59 -4.30
N PRO A 198 -13.77 32.85 -3.72
CA PRO A 198 -13.92 31.41 -3.92
C PRO A 198 -13.92 30.99 -5.40
N GLU A 199 -14.54 31.77 -6.28
CA GLU A 199 -14.66 31.51 -7.71
C GLU A 199 -13.31 31.61 -8.44
N ALA A 200 -12.37 32.40 -7.91
CA ALA A 200 -11.03 32.58 -8.47
C ALA A 200 -10.02 31.55 -7.95
N ARG A 201 -10.36 30.76 -6.92
CA ARG A 201 -9.45 29.76 -6.34
C ARG A 201 -9.03 28.67 -7.32
N GLY A 202 -9.83 28.41 -8.35
CA GLY A 202 -9.49 27.44 -9.40
C GLY A 202 -8.21 27.80 -10.16
N GLY A 203 -7.79 29.07 -10.14
CA GLY A 203 -6.52 29.52 -10.72
C GLY A 203 -5.29 29.18 -9.87
N ILE A 204 -5.48 28.79 -8.61
CA ILE A 204 -4.40 28.44 -7.69
C ILE A 204 -4.11 26.94 -7.79
N LYS A 205 -2.86 26.63 -8.17
CA LYS A 205 -2.38 25.25 -8.38
C LYS A 205 -1.66 24.75 -7.14
N VAL A 206 -2.14 23.65 -6.56
CA VAL A 206 -1.58 23.01 -5.38
C VAL A 206 -1.07 21.62 -5.75
N LEU A 207 0.15 21.29 -5.35
CA LEU A 207 0.74 19.96 -5.51
C LEU A 207 0.80 19.28 -4.15
N VAL A 208 0.36 18.02 -4.08
CA VAL A 208 0.47 17.16 -2.89
C VAL A 208 1.34 15.95 -3.23
N PRO A 209 2.66 16.01 -2.98
CA PRO A 209 3.56 14.86 -3.11
C PRO A 209 3.26 13.80 -2.04
N GLY A 210 3.37 12.51 -2.39
CA GLY A 210 3.05 11.41 -1.49
C GLY A 210 1.58 11.43 -1.06
N ALA A 211 0.67 11.56 -2.03
CA ALA A 211 -0.75 11.77 -1.78
C ALA A 211 -1.47 10.57 -1.14
N GLY A 212 -0.84 9.38 -1.07
CA GLY A 212 -1.46 8.19 -0.52
C GLY A 212 -2.75 7.82 -1.27
N LEU A 213 -3.88 7.74 -0.56
CA LEU A 213 -5.17 7.47 -1.20
C LEU A 213 -5.87 8.73 -1.71
N GLY A 214 -5.19 9.89 -1.69
CA GLY A 214 -5.65 11.12 -2.33
C GLY A 214 -6.64 11.95 -1.52
N ARG A 215 -6.90 11.62 -0.25
CA ARG A 215 -7.92 12.32 0.54
C ARG A 215 -7.61 13.81 0.75
N LEU A 216 -6.37 14.17 1.09
CA LEU A 216 -5.99 15.57 1.24
C LEU A 216 -6.14 16.33 -0.09
N ALA A 217 -5.67 15.77 -1.20
CA ALA A 217 -5.82 16.37 -2.52
C ALA A 217 -7.30 16.56 -2.90
N PHE A 218 -8.14 15.57 -2.58
CA PHE A 218 -9.59 15.65 -2.75
C PHE A 218 -10.20 16.80 -1.93
N ASP A 219 -9.86 16.89 -0.64
CA ASP A 219 -10.37 17.94 0.24
C ASP A 219 -9.91 19.34 -0.23
N ILE A 220 -8.69 19.48 -0.76
CA ILE A 220 -8.19 20.72 -1.38
C ILE A 220 -9.02 21.11 -2.61
N CYS A 221 -9.29 20.15 -3.51
CA CYS A 221 -10.18 20.37 -4.65
C CYS A 221 -11.58 20.81 -4.20
N CYS A 222 -12.13 20.21 -3.14
CA CYS A 222 -13.43 20.59 -2.60
C CYS A 222 -13.48 22.02 -2.04
N ARG A 223 -12.34 22.66 -1.74
CA ARG A 223 -12.26 24.08 -1.35
C ARG A 223 -12.10 25.05 -2.53
N GLY A 224 -12.17 24.54 -3.76
CA GLY A 224 -12.13 25.31 -5.00
C GLY A 224 -10.74 25.47 -5.60
N PHE A 225 -9.69 24.90 -5.00
CA PHE A 225 -8.33 24.95 -5.55
C PHE A 225 -8.13 23.91 -6.66
N SER A 226 -7.22 24.18 -7.60
CA SER A 226 -6.76 23.16 -8.55
C SER A 226 -5.66 22.32 -7.90
N CYS A 227 -5.97 21.09 -7.47
CA CYS A 227 -4.99 20.22 -6.81
C CYS A 227 -4.50 19.07 -7.71
N GLN A 228 -3.20 18.77 -7.65
CA GLN A 228 -2.60 17.57 -8.20
C GLN A 228 -2.01 16.72 -7.08
N GLY A 229 -2.50 15.49 -6.92
CA GLY A 229 -1.85 14.49 -6.07
C GLY A 229 -0.77 13.76 -6.85
N ASN A 230 0.39 13.50 -6.23
CA ASN A 230 1.46 12.68 -6.79
C ASN A 230 1.75 11.51 -5.85
N GLU A 231 1.88 10.31 -6.41
CA GLU A 231 2.16 9.09 -5.67
C GLU A 231 3.00 8.15 -6.55
N PHE A 232 3.89 7.38 -5.91
CA PHE A 232 4.82 6.47 -6.58
C PHE A 232 4.48 5.00 -6.30
N SER A 233 3.87 4.70 -5.15
CA SER A 233 3.52 3.34 -4.77
C SER A 233 2.32 2.82 -5.55
N TYR A 234 2.50 1.78 -6.38
CA TYR A 234 1.37 1.10 -7.04
C TYR A 234 0.30 0.59 -6.08
N PHE A 235 0.67 0.25 -4.83
CA PHE A 235 -0.32 -0.13 -3.81
C PHE A 235 -1.28 1.02 -3.50
N MET A 236 -0.77 2.24 -3.42
CA MET A 236 -1.55 3.45 -3.18
C MET A 236 -2.26 3.90 -4.46
N LEU A 237 -1.62 3.80 -5.62
CA LEU A 237 -2.23 4.17 -6.91
C LEU A 237 -3.45 3.30 -7.25
N PHE A 238 -3.38 1.98 -7.04
CA PHE A 238 -4.54 1.12 -7.25
C PHE A 238 -5.66 1.42 -6.27
N ALA A 239 -5.33 1.59 -4.99
CA ALA A 239 -6.31 1.89 -3.96
C ALA A 239 -6.94 3.28 -4.13
N SER A 240 -6.17 4.30 -4.54
CA SER A 240 -6.66 5.65 -4.80
C SER A 240 -7.54 5.69 -6.05
N ASN A 241 -7.13 5.02 -7.13
CA ASN A 241 -7.95 4.90 -8.34
C ASN A 241 -9.29 4.21 -8.04
N PHE A 242 -9.27 3.13 -7.25
CA PHE A 242 -10.48 2.42 -6.86
C PHE A 242 -11.46 3.33 -6.09
N ILE A 243 -10.99 4.00 -5.04
CA ILE A 243 -11.87 4.80 -4.18
C ILE A 243 -12.35 6.09 -4.85
N LEU A 244 -11.51 6.73 -5.66
CA LEU A 244 -11.86 7.98 -6.34
C LEU A 244 -12.73 7.76 -7.58
N ASN A 245 -12.53 6.67 -8.32
CA ASN A 245 -13.15 6.49 -9.65
C ASN A 245 -14.16 5.34 -9.72
N LYS A 246 -14.14 4.39 -8.77
CA LYS A 246 -14.97 3.17 -8.82
C LYS A 246 -15.98 3.08 -7.68
N SER A 247 -15.79 3.82 -6.59
CA SER A 247 -16.77 3.97 -5.52
C SER A 247 -17.76 5.09 -5.83
N ARG A 248 -19.06 4.83 -5.68
CA ARG A 248 -20.14 5.77 -6.07
C ARG A 248 -21.04 6.18 -4.91
N VAL A 249 -21.13 5.34 -3.88
CA VAL A 249 -22.05 5.56 -2.75
C VAL A 249 -21.26 5.59 -1.44
N VAL A 250 -21.66 6.48 -0.55
CA VAL A 250 -21.11 6.55 0.81
C VAL A 250 -21.31 5.20 1.51
N ASN A 251 -20.26 4.67 2.14
CA ASN A 251 -20.27 3.36 2.81
C ASN A 251 -20.62 2.18 1.90
N GLN A 252 -20.30 2.26 0.60
CA GLN A 252 -20.46 1.15 -0.36
C GLN A 252 -19.62 -0.09 -0.01
N HIS A 253 -18.46 0.11 0.61
CA HIS A 253 -17.48 -0.94 0.88
C HIS A 253 -17.29 -1.14 2.38
N THR A 254 -17.08 -2.39 2.79
CA THR A 254 -16.73 -2.79 4.15
C THR A 254 -15.43 -3.58 4.12
N ILE A 255 -14.48 -3.22 4.99
CA ILE A 255 -13.19 -3.91 5.13
C ILE A 255 -12.95 -4.21 6.62
N TYR A 256 -12.02 -5.10 6.92
CA TYR A 256 -11.65 -5.52 8.28
C TYR A 256 -10.14 -5.28 8.47
N PRO A 257 -9.72 -4.02 8.64
CA PRO A 257 -8.33 -3.59 8.51
C PRO A 257 -7.44 -4.13 9.65
N PHE A 258 -8.02 -4.59 10.76
CA PHE A 258 -7.27 -5.09 11.93
C PHE A 258 -7.33 -6.61 12.11
N VAL A 259 -8.02 -7.35 11.23
CA VAL A 259 -8.27 -8.79 11.37
C VAL A 259 -6.98 -9.63 11.53
N HIS A 260 -5.89 -9.17 10.92
CA HIS A 260 -4.59 -9.83 10.93
C HIS A 260 -3.74 -9.52 12.18
N GLN A 261 -4.16 -8.57 13.02
CA GLN A 261 -3.43 -8.14 14.21
C GLN A 261 -3.85 -8.97 15.43
N PHE A 262 -2.91 -9.74 15.99
CA PHE A 262 -3.15 -10.60 17.16
C PHE A 262 -2.45 -10.12 18.43
N SER A 263 -1.66 -9.05 18.32
CA SER A 263 -0.94 -8.43 19.44
C SER A 263 -1.53 -7.06 19.75
N ASN A 264 -1.50 -6.67 21.02
CA ASN A 264 -2.05 -5.39 21.50
C ASN A 264 -3.52 -5.19 21.11
N VAL A 265 -4.31 -6.26 21.22
CA VAL A 265 -5.75 -6.27 21.00
C VAL A 265 -6.43 -6.43 22.35
N ALA A 266 -7.17 -5.42 22.80
CA ALA A 266 -7.83 -5.46 24.11
C ALA A 266 -9.03 -6.42 24.09
N THR A 267 -9.85 -6.38 23.03
CA THR A 267 -11.04 -7.23 22.89
C THR A 267 -11.10 -7.90 21.51
N ALA A 268 -11.81 -9.02 21.41
CA ALA A 268 -12.05 -9.67 20.12
C ALA A 268 -12.76 -8.74 19.13
N SER A 269 -13.68 -7.89 19.60
CA SER A 269 -14.34 -6.87 18.79
C SER A 269 -13.36 -5.85 18.20
N ASP A 270 -12.30 -5.47 18.91
CA ASP A 270 -11.31 -4.51 18.39
C ASP A 270 -10.56 -5.04 17.17
N GLN A 271 -10.32 -6.36 17.14
CA GLN A 271 -9.67 -7.04 16.00
C GLN A 271 -10.64 -7.29 14.84
N LEU A 272 -11.89 -7.67 15.14
CA LEU A 272 -12.87 -8.15 14.17
C LEU A 272 -13.80 -7.07 13.61
N ARG A 273 -13.65 -5.82 14.04
CA ARG A 273 -14.47 -4.69 13.57
C ARG A 273 -14.23 -4.36 12.10
N ALA A 274 -15.33 -3.93 11.47
CA ALA A 274 -15.36 -3.31 10.15
C ALA A 274 -14.82 -1.87 10.19
#